data_AF-A0A2N5PHL0-F1
#
_entry.id   AF-A0A2N5PHL0-F1
#
_cell.length_a   1.000
_cell.length_b   1.000
_cell.length_c   1.000
_cell.angle_alpha   90.00
_cell.angle_beta   90.00
_cell.angle_gamma   90.00
#
_symmetry.space_group_name_H-M   'P 1'
#
loop_
_entity.id
_entity.type
_entity.pdbx_description
1 polymer ?
#
loop_
_entity_poly.entity_id
_entity_poly.type
_entity_poly.pdbx_seq_one_letter_code
_entity_poly.pdbx_strand_id
1 'polypeptide(L)'
;MGETKYFLMEVDKLIPYARNARTHSEVQIVQIAASIKEFGFLSPVIISKDNTILCGHGRYYAAQKLGLEKIPCIQEEYLTEAQKRAYILADNKISQNAGWDEELLKIEIADLQGEDFDVSLTGFEDYEITDLFAVHEEHPHEEKQVENKEYDEEEFGDEEFEHECPRCGFKYN
;
A
#
# COMPACT_ATOMS: atom_id res chain seq x y z
N MET A 1 -7.66 -7.33 26.05
CA MET A 1 -6.60 -6.65 25.27
C MET A 1 -5.41 -6.48 26.19
N GLY A 2 -4.21 -6.87 25.75
CA GLY A 2 -2.98 -6.62 26.51
C GLY A 2 -2.65 -5.13 26.52
N GLU A 3 -1.87 -4.68 27.50
CA GLU A 3 -1.37 -3.32 27.55
C GLU A 3 -0.28 -3.12 26.48
N THR A 4 -0.40 -2.07 25.68
CA THR A 4 0.56 -1.73 24.64
C THR A 4 1.74 -0.96 25.25
N LYS A 5 2.94 -1.54 25.21
CA LYS A 5 4.16 -0.90 25.73
C LYS A 5 4.89 -0.15 24.62
N TYR A 6 5.03 1.16 24.81
CA TYR A 6 5.81 2.04 23.94
C TYR A 6 7.19 2.32 24.55
N PHE A 7 8.25 2.21 23.75
CA PHE A 7 9.63 2.51 24.18
C PHE A 7 10.55 2.77 22.98
N LEU A 8 11.76 3.27 23.24
CA LEU A 8 12.80 3.40 22.23
C LEU A 8 13.64 2.13 22.16
N MET A 9 13.82 1.56 20.97
CA MET A 9 14.64 0.38 20.72
C MET A 9 15.83 0.73 19.82
N GLU A 10 17.00 0.15 20.11
CA GLU A 10 18.18 0.22 19.24
C GLU A 10 17.86 -0.39 17.87
N VAL A 11 18.19 0.32 16.79
CA VAL A 11 17.90 -0.11 15.41
C VAL A 11 18.62 -1.41 15.07
N ASP A 12 19.83 -1.62 15.59
CA ASP A 12 20.65 -2.81 15.34
C ASP A 12 20.07 -4.11 15.95
N LYS A 13 19.16 -4.00 16.93
CA LYS A 13 18.50 -5.14 17.59
C LYS A 13 17.22 -5.58 16.90
N LEU A 14 16.73 -4.81 15.94
CA LEU A 14 15.50 -5.12 15.22
C LEU A 14 15.76 -6.14 14.12
N ILE A 15 14.89 -7.15 14.04
CA ILE A 15 15.04 -8.26 13.10
C ILE A 15 13.97 -8.13 12.01
N PRO A 16 14.33 -7.86 10.75
CA PRO A 16 13.35 -7.85 9.67
C PRO A 16 12.67 -9.22 9.52
N TYR A 17 11.34 -9.22 9.44
CA TYR A 17 10.59 -10.44 9.19
C TYR A 17 10.99 -11.10 7.86
N ALA A 18 11.53 -12.32 7.94
CA ALA A 18 12.11 -13.04 6.78
C ALA A 18 11.12 -13.33 5.64
N ARG A 19 9.81 -13.38 5.94
CA ARG A 19 8.74 -13.63 4.95
C ARG A 19 7.89 -12.38 4.71
N ASN A 20 8.45 -11.19 4.85
CA ASN A 20 7.73 -9.97 4.54
C ASN A 20 7.33 -9.96 3.06
N ALA A 21 6.02 -9.94 2.80
CA ALA A 21 5.47 -9.90 1.44
C ALA A 21 5.47 -8.47 0.86
N ARG A 22 5.60 -7.44 1.70
CA ARG A 22 5.70 -6.05 1.26
C ARG A 22 7.14 -5.73 0.85
N THR A 23 7.30 -5.13 -0.32
CA THR A 23 8.58 -4.63 -0.82
C THR A 23 8.71 -3.13 -0.58
N HIS A 24 9.94 -2.67 -0.42
CA HIS A 24 10.28 -1.27 -0.22
C HIS A 24 11.37 -0.88 -1.23
N SER A 25 11.04 -0.01 -2.18
CA SER A 25 12.01 0.53 -3.13
C SER A 25 12.90 1.58 -2.46
N GLU A 26 14.07 1.85 -3.03
CA GLU A 26 14.95 2.91 -2.52
C GLU A 26 14.25 4.29 -2.54
N VAL A 27 13.47 4.58 -3.60
CA VAL A 27 12.68 5.81 -3.72
C VAL A 27 11.70 5.94 -2.55
N GLN A 28 10.96 4.87 -2.25
CA GLN A 28 10.02 4.88 -1.12
C GLN A 28 10.75 5.05 0.22
N ILE A 29 11.90 4.41 0.41
CA ILE A 29 12.70 4.57 1.63
C ILE A 29 13.17 6.02 1.78
N VAL A 30 13.54 6.69 0.68
CA VAL A 30 13.91 8.11 0.68
C VAL A 30 12.72 8.99 1.07
N GLN A 31 11.52 8.74 0.52
CA GLN A 31 10.30 9.48 0.90
C GLN A 31 9.99 9.32 2.40
N ILE A 32 10.04 8.09 2.92
CA ILE A 32 9.83 7.82 4.35
C ILE A 32 10.90 8.51 5.20
N ALA A 33 12.16 8.51 4.77
CA ALA A 33 13.24 9.18 5.48
C ALA A 33 13.08 10.70 5.49
N ALA A 34 12.62 11.31 4.38
CA ALA A 34 12.31 12.74 4.31
C ALA A 34 11.14 13.10 5.24
N SER A 35 10.07 12.30 5.21
CA SER A 35 8.93 12.43 6.12
C SER A 35 9.35 12.34 7.59
N ILE A 36 10.21 11.38 7.96
CA ILE A 36 10.75 11.28 9.33
C ILE A 36 11.60 12.50 9.71
N LYS A 37 12.38 13.07 8.79
CA LYS A 37 13.16 14.29 9.07
C LYS A 37 12.27 15.50 9.35
N GLU A 38 11.19 15.63 8.61
CA GLU A 38 10.26 16.76 8.73
C GLU A 38 9.36 16.62 9.96
N PHE A 39 8.63 15.51 10.05
CA PHE A 39 7.56 15.35 11.04
C PHE A 39 8.00 14.59 12.31
N GLY A 40 9.21 14.04 12.30
CA GLY A 40 9.67 13.11 13.31
C GLY A 40 9.10 11.69 13.14
N PHE A 41 9.49 10.80 14.05
CA PHE A 41 9.11 9.39 14.00
C PHE A 41 7.76 9.14 14.71
N LEU A 42 6.68 9.67 14.15
CA LEU A 42 5.36 9.67 14.79
C LEU A 42 4.67 8.29 14.82
N SER A 43 5.00 7.41 13.87
CA SER A 43 4.41 6.07 13.79
C SER A 43 5.43 5.00 14.18
N PRO A 44 5.30 4.35 15.36
CA PRO A 44 6.28 3.39 15.85
C PRO A 44 6.35 2.12 15.00
N VAL A 45 7.44 1.39 15.16
CA VAL A 45 7.61 0.04 14.59
C VAL A 45 7.02 -0.99 15.55
N ILE A 46 6.15 -1.87 15.05
CA ILE A 46 5.56 -2.94 15.87
C ILE A 46 6.43 -4.16 15.77
N ILE A 47 6.88 -4.68 16.91
CA ILE A 47 7.78 -5.83 17.00
C ILE A 47 7.23 -6.91 17.91
N SER A 48 7.54 -8.18 17.61
CA SER A 48 7.29 -9.28 18.54
C SER A 48 8.32 -9.32 19.66
N LYS A 49 8.10 -10.22 20.63
CA LYS A 49 8.96 -10.42 21.81
C LYS A 49 10.45 -10.67 21.49
N ASP A 50 10.75 -11.26 20.35
CA ASP A 50 12.11 -11.54 19.84
C ASP A 50 12.69 -10.42 18.97
N ASN A 51 12.07 -9.23 18.99
CA ASN A 51 12.42 -8.05 18.18
C ASN A 51 12.20 -8.22 16.66
N THR A 52 11.46 -9.26 16.24
CA THR A 52 11.06 -9.39 14.85
C THR A 52 10.05 -8.31 14.48
N ILE A 53 10.34 -7.54 13.43
CA ILE A 53 9.48 -6.45 12.94
C ILE A 53 8.22 -7.07 12.32
N LEU A 54 7.06 -6.76 12.88
CA LEU A 54 5.76 -7.12 12.34
C LEU A 54 5.25 -6.04 11.36
N CYS A 55 5.32 -4.77 11.77
CA CYS A 55 4.88 -3.64 10.95
C CYS A 55 5.91 -2.50 10.99
N GLY A 56 6.10 -1.83 9.86
CA GLY A 56 6.99 -0.66 9.76
C GLY A 56 8.39 -0.92 9.19
N HIS A 57 8.59 -1.97 8.37
CA HIS A 57 9.89 -2.24 7.72
C HIS A 57 10.43 -1.06 6.92
N GLY A 58 9.58 -0.34 6.17
CA GLY A 58 10.00 0.87 5.46
C GLY A 58 10.56 1.95 6.39
N ARG A 59 9.95 2.14 7.57
CA ARG A 59 10.44 3.08 8.59
C ARG A 59 11.75 2.60 9.24
N TYR A 60 11.91 1.29 9.43
CA TYR A 60 13.17 0.70 9.87
C TYR A 60 14.30 0.97 8.86
N TYR A 61 14.09 0.71 7.57
CA TYR A 61 15.09 0.99 6.54
C TYR A 61 15.39 2.49 6.42
N ALA A 62 14.37 3.34 6.53
CA ALA A 62 14.56 4.78 6.59
C ALA A 62 15.39 5.20 7.81
N ALA A 63 15.15 4.63 8.99
CA ALA A 63 15.93 4.89 10.19
C ALA A 63 17.41 4.50 10.01
N GLN A 64 17.68 3.35 9.38
CA GLN A 64 19.03 2.93 9.03
C GLN A 64 19.69 3.94 8.08
N LYS A 65 18.96 4.39 7.04
CA LYS A 65 19.45 5.39 6.09
C LYS A 65 19.76 6.73 6.76
N LEU A 66 18.98 7.11 7.76
CA LEU A 66 19.15 8.33 8.55
C LEU A 66 20.24 8.22 9.62
N GLY A 67 20.78 7.02 9.87
CA GLY A 67 21.77 6.78 10.92
C GLY A 67 21.21 6.95 12.34
N LEU A 68 19.92 6.69 12.54
CA LEU A 68 19.31 6.76 13.87
C LEU A 68 19.77 5.58 14.73
N GLU A 69 20.19 5.86 15.97
CA GLU A 69 20.55 4.81 16.93
C GLU A 69 19.31 4.10 17.48
N LYS A 70 18.28 4.87 17.81
CA LYS A 70 17.04 4.39 18.42
C LYS A 70 15.81 4.87 17.68
N ILE A 71 14.80 4.01 17.60
CA ILE A 71 13.49 4.35 17.06
C ILE A 71 12.36 3.94 18.01
N PRO A 72 11.21 4.60 17.94
CA PRO A 72 10.06 4.23 18.76
C PRO A 72 9.46 2.91 18.29
N CYS A 73 9.21 2.03 19.25
CA CYS A 73 8.67 0.70 19.06
C CYS A 73 7.49 0.43 19.97
N ILE A 74 6.61 -0.44 19.49
CA ILE A 74 5.55 -1.08 20.27
C ILE A 74 5.87 -2.57 20.33
N GLN A 75 5.88 -3.13 21.53
CA GLN A 75 6.06 -4.58 21.71
C GLN A 75 4.73 -5.31 21.76
N GLU A 76 4.59 -6.28 20.86
CA GLU A 76 3.51 -7.23 20.77
C GLU A 76 3.83 -8.46 21.63
N GLU A 77 2.94 -8.81 22.57
CA GLU A 77 3.14 -9.89 23.56
C GLU A 77 2.01 -10.95 23.63
N TYR A 78 0.89 -10.77 22.92
CA TYR A 78 -0.35 -11.52 23.13
C TYR A 78 -0.92 -12.24 21.88
N LEU A 79 -0.38 -12.00 20.70
CA LEU A 79 -0.79 -12.65 19.45
C LEU A 79 -0.12 -14.03 19.34
N THR A 80 -0.92 -14.99 18.90
CA THR A 80 -0.40 -16.26 18.40
C THR A 80 0.42 -16.07 17.13
N GLU A 81 1.27 -17.03 16.79
CA GLU A 81 2.07 -16.99 15.56
C GLU A 81 1.22 -16.85 14.29
N ALA A 82 0.04 -17.47 14.25
CA ALA A 82 -0.89 -17.31 13.14
C ALA A 82 -1.45 -15.88 13.06
N GLN A 83 -1.81 -15.30 14.21
CA GLN A 83 -2.30 -13.92 14.27
C GLN A 83 -1.21 -12.91 13.90
N LYS A 84 0.05 -13.09 14.31
CA LYS A 84 1.17 -12.25 13.88
C LYS A 84 1.28 -12.23 12.36
N ARG A 85 1.31 -13.40 11.72
CA ARG A 85 1.37 -13.50 10.24
C ARG A 85 0.17 -12.86 9.56
N ALA A 86 -1.03 -13.08 10.09
CA ALA A 86 -2.24 -12.45 9.57
C ALA A 86 -2.19 -10.92 9.72
N TYR A 87 -1.69 -10.43 10.85
CA TYR A 87 -1.58 -9.00 11.14
C TYR A 87 -0.57 -8.30 10.22
N ILE A 88 0.60 -8.91 9.97
CA ILE A 88 1.59 -8.41 9.00
C ILE A 88 0.96 -8.18 7.62
N LEU A 89 0.11 -9.10 7.17
CA LEU A 89 -0.59 -8.98 5.89
C LEU A 89 -1.71 -7.93 5.95
N ALA A 90 -2.49 -7.93 7.04
CA ALA A 90 -3.62 -7.03 7.22
C ALA A 90 -3.20 -5.56 7.28
N ASP A 91 -2.12 -5.25 8.02
CA ASP A 91 -1.55 -3.90 8.14
C ASP A 91 -1.27 -3.27 6.76
N ASN A 92 -0.71 -4.07 5.84
CA ASN A 92 -0.42 -3.61 4.48
C ASN A 92 -1.68 -3.58 3.59
N LYS A 93 -2.46 -4.67 3.58
CA LYS A 93 -3.57 -4.82 2.63
C LYS A 93 -4.74 -3.90 2.96
N ILE A 94 -5.02 -3.67 4.24
CA ILE A 94 -6.11 -2.77 4.64
C ILE A 94 -5.79 -1.33 4.22
N SER A 95 -4.56 -0.86 4.43
CA SER A 95 -4.13 0.45 3.94
C SER A 95 -4.21 0.57 2.41
N GLN A 96 -3.84 -0.49 1.67
CA GLN A 96 -3.95 -0.51 0.20
C GLN A 96 -5.39 -0.52 -0.34
N ASN A 97 -6.37 -0.87 0.50
CA ASN A 97 -7.78 -0.89 0.08
C ASN A 97 -8.43 0.49 0.19
N ALA A 98 -7.77 1.46 0.84
CA ALA A 98 -8.26 2.82 0.91
C ALA A 98 -8.03 3.55 -0.43
N GLY A 99 -8.95 4.45 -0.76
CA GLY A 99 -8.80 5.43 -1.84
C GLY A 99 -8.88 6.85 -1.27
N TRP A 100 -8.76 7.84 -2.16
CA TRP A 100 -8.89 9.25 -1.82
C TRP A 100 -10.27 9.78 -2.19
N ASP A 101 -10.73 10.75 -1.41
CA ASP A 101 -11.74 11.70 -1.89
C ASP A 101 -10.98 12.76 -2.69
N GLU A 102 -11.08 12.70 -4.02
CA GLU A 102 -10.28 13.54 -4.92
C GLU A 102 -10.58 15.03 -4.78
N GLU A 103 -11.81 15.42 -4.41
CA GLU A 103 -12.16 16.82 -4.22
C GLU A 103 -11.51 17.37 -2.95
N LEU A 104 -11.60 16.62 -1.85
CA LEU A 104 -10.96 17.01 -0.58
C LEU A 104 -9.43 16.96 -0.68
N LEU A 105 -8.87 15.97 -1.39
CA LEU A 105 -7.43 15.86 -1.62
C LEU A 105 -6.89 17.08 -2.38
N LYS A 106 -7.59 17.52 -3.44
CA LYS A 106 -7.21 18.73 -4.20
C LYS A 106 -7.17 19.97 -3.32
N ILE A 107 -8.20 20.16 -2.49
CA ILE A 107 -8.29 21.32 -1.58
C ILE A 107 -7.09 21.30 -0.65
N GLU A 108 -6.80 20.17 0.00
CA GLU A 108 -5.73 20.11 0.99
C GLU A 108 -4.34 20.29 0.38
N ILE A 109 -4.08 19.72 -0.80
CA ILE A 109 -2.80 19.95 -1.50
C ILE A 109 -2.66 21.42 -1.92
N ALA A 110 -3.73 22.07 -2.38
CA ALA A 110 -3.71 23.47 -2.76
C ALA A 110 -3.48 24.39 -1.54
N ASP A 111 -4.10 24.09 -0.40
CA ASP A 111 -3.92 24.84 0.84
C ASP A 111 -2.47 24.72 1.35
N LEU A 112 -1.90 23.51 1.34
CA LEU A 112 -0.48 23.29 1.67
C LEU A 112 0.46 24.08 0.75
N GLN A 113 0.20 24.11 -0.55
CA GLN A 113 0.97 24.94 -1.49
C GLN A 113 0.83 26.43 -1.19
N GLY A 114 -0.37 26.89 -0.80
CA GLY A 114 -0.63 28.27 -0.38
C GLY A 114 0.08 28.68 0.91
N GLU A 115 0.43 27.70 1.76
CA GLU A 115 1.24 27.87 2.97
C GLU A 115 2.76 27.75 2.72
N ASP A 116 3.19 27.69 1.45
CA ASP A 116 4.58 27.45 1.03
C ASP A 116 5.16 26.12 1.57
N PHE A 117 4.30 25.11 1.82
CA PHE A 117 4.73 23.79 2.28
C PHE A 117 5.25 22.92 1.12
N ASP A 118 6.29 22.12 1.38
CA ASP A 118 6.81 21.16 0.41
C ASP A 118 5.91 19.92 0.31
N VAL A 119 4.98 19.96 -0.63
CA VAL A 119 4.02 18.87 -0.87
C VAL A 119 4.68 17.56 -1.32
N SER A 120 5.94 17.55 -1.75
CA SER A 120 6.65 16.30 -2.07
C SER A 120 6.85 15.41 -0.83
N LEU A 121 6.79 15.99 0.38
CA LEU A 121 6.89 15.28 1.66
C LEU A 121 5.63 14.49 2.02
N THR A 122 4.52 14.70 1.31
CA THR A 122 3.27 13.93 1.48
C THR A 122 3.37 12.52 0.91
N GLY A 123 4.34 12.28 0.02
CA GLY A 123 4.56 10.99 -0.64
C GLY A 123 3.91 10.86 -2.02
N PHE A 124 3.13 11.85 -2.47
CA PHE A 124 2.70 11.96 -3.86
C PHE A 124 3.87 12.37 -4.76
N GLU A 125 4.00 11.71 -5.90
CA GLU A 125 4.97 12.10 -6.92
C GLU A 125 4.49 13.35 -7.68
N ASP A 126 5.42 14.13 -8.24
CA ASP A 126 5.11 15.39 -8.93
C ASP A 126 4.08 15.21 -10.07
N TYR A 127 4.13 14.06 -10.76
CA TYR A 127 3.18 13.75 -11.82
C TYR A 127 1.79 13.44 -11.26
N GLU A 128 1.67 12.83 -10.07
CA GLU A 128 0.39 12.55 -9.42
C GLU A 128 -0.28 13.85 -8.98
N ILE A 129 0.50 14.78 -8.41
CA ILE A 129 0.00 16.11 -8.06
C ILE A 129 -0.43 16.87 -9.33
N THR A 130 0.35 16.79 -10.41
CA THR A 130 -0.02 17.43 -11.67
C THR A 130 -1.31 16.86 -12.26
N ASP A 131 -1.46 15.54 -12.27
CA ASP A 131 -2.67 14.85 -12.74
C ASP A 131 -3.88 15.18 -11.87
N LEU A 132 -3.70 15.27 -10.55
CA LEU A 132 -4.73 15.67 -9.61
C LEU A 132 -5.34 17.04 -9.96
N PHE A 133 -4.55 18.00 -10.44
CA PHE A 133 -5.03 19.32 -10.87
C PHE A 133 -5.32 19.43 -12.37
N ALA A 134 -5.10 18.37 -13.15
CA ALA A 134 -5.45 18.37 -14.56
C ALA A 134 -6.98 18.52 -14.72
N VAL A 135 -7.38 19.41 -15.62
CA VAL A 135 -8.80 19.52 -16.01
C VAL A 135 -9.09 18.32 -16.90
N HIS A 136 -9.62 17.25 -16.31
CA HIS A 136 -10.30 16.24 -17.11
C HIS A 136 -11.63 16.85 -17.56
N GLU A 137 -11.78 17.09 -18.87
CA GLU A 137 -13.12 17.22 -19.43
C GLU A 137 -13.86 15.94 -19.06
N GLU A 138 -14.86 16.05 -18.19
CA GLU A 138 -15.75 14.94 -17.87
C GLU A 138 -16.44 14.52 -19.17
N HIS A 139 -15.89 13.51 -19.84
CA HIS A 139 -16.75 12.66 -20.65
C HIS A 139 -17.64 11.94 -19.66
N PRO A 140 -18.98 12.08 -19.76
CA PRO A 140 -19.88 11.33 -18.91
C PRO A 140 -19.48 9.86 -19.00
N HIS A 141 -19.36 9.20 -17.85
CA HIS A 141 -19.36 7.75 -17.82
C HIS A 141 -20.68 7.30 -18.47
N GLU A 142 -20.68 7.02 -19.77
CA GLU A 142 -21.71 6.21 -20.38
C GLU A 142 -21.58 4.85 -19.69
N GLU A 143 -22.46 4.59 -18.72
CA GLU A 143 -22.79 3.25 -18.29
C GLU A 143 -23.19 2.49 -19.56
N LYS A 144 -22.24 1.79 -20.19
CA LYS A 144 -22.60 0.82 -21.22
C LYS A 144 -23.40 -0.23 -20.49
N GLN A 145 -24.73 -0.19 -20.67
CA GLN A 145 -25.59 -1.31 -20.38
C GLN A 145 -25.05 -2.49 -21.17
N VAL A 146 -24.30 -3.36 -20.50
CA VAL A 146 -23.94 -4.65 -21.07
C VAL A 146 -25.21 -5.46 -20.99
N GLU A 147 -25.99 -5.44 -22.07
CA GLU A 147 -27.05 -6.41 -22.27
C GLU A 147 -26.39 -7.79 -22.32
N ASN A 148 -26.51 -8.55 -21.24
CA ASN A 148 -26.18 -9.97 -21.23
C ASN A 148 -27.17 -10.66 -22.16
N LYS A 149 -26.82 -10.76 -23.43
CA LYS A 149 -27.57 -11.57 -24.39
C LYS A 149 -27.26 -13.03 -24.08
N GLU A 150 -28.20 -13.73 -23.45
CA GLU A 150 -28.17 -15.19 -23.37
C GLU A 150 -28.40 -15.72 -24.80
N TYR A 151 -27.37 -16.37 -25.35
CA TYR A 151 -27.46 -17.05 -26.64
C TYR A 151 -27.93 -18.48 -26.38
N ASP A 152 -28.93 -18.94 -27.13
CA ASP A 152 -29.43 -20.31 -27.04
C ASP A 152 -28.40 -21.29 -27.65
N GLU A 153 -28.27 -22.49 -27.10
CA GLU A 153 -27.27 -23.49 -27.53
C GLU A 153 -27.42 -23.87 -29.02
N GLU A 154 -28.59 -23.62 -29.60
CA GLU A 154 -28.90 -23.89 -31.01
C GLU A 154 -28.31 -22.85 -32.00
N GLU A 155 -27.88 -21.67 -31.53
CA GLU A 155 -27.25 -20.64 -32.39
C GLU A 155 -25.74 -20.82 -32.57
N PHE A 156 -25.07 -21.61 -31.72
CA PHE A 156 -23.63 -21.90 -31.84
C PHE A 156 -23.41 -23.30 -32.45
N GLY A 157 -23.50 -23.38 -33.78
CA GLY A 157 -23.01 -24.56 -34.49
C GLY A 157 -21.48 -24.69 -34.32
N ASP A 158 -20.99 -25.91 -34.09
CA ASP A 158 -19.56 -26.26 -33.88
C ASP A 158 -18.60 -25.79 -35.01
N GLU A 159 -19.13 -25.21 -36.09
CA GLU A 159 -18.41 -24.78 -37.30
C GLU A 159 -17.76 -23.39 -37.17
N GLU A 160 -18.05 -22.62 -36.12
CA GLU A 160 -17.56 -21.23 -35.96
C GLU A 160 -16.36 -21.03 -35.00
N PHE A 161 -15.74 -22.09 -34.48
CA PHE A 161 -14.60 -21.96 -33.56
C PHE A 161 -13.25 -22.20 -34.25
N GLU A 162 -12.38 -21.19 -34.29
CA GLU A 162 -11.07 -21.23 -34.96
C GLU A 162 -9.99 -22.03 -34.20
N HIS A 163 -10.15 -22.21 -32.89
CA HIS A 163 -9.11 -22.76 -32.03
C HIS A 163 -9.62 -23.92 -31.16
N GLU A 164 -8.79 -24.97 -30.99
CA GLU A 164 -9.10 -26.11 -30.14
C GLU A 164 -8.00 -26.33 -29.10
N CYS A 165 -8.40 -26.46 -27.84
CA CYS A 165 -7.49 -26.76 -26.74
C CYS A 165 -6.94 -28.19 -26.85
N PRO A 166 -5.62 -28.39 -27.05
CA PRO A 166 -5.04 -29.71 -27.31
C PRO A 166 -5.03 -30.63 -26.07
N ARG A 167 -5.43 -30.12 -24.89
CA ARG A 167 -5.47 -30.89 -23.65
C ARG A 167 -6.85 -31.50 -23.37
N CYS A 168 -7.92 -30.80 -23.70
CA CYS A 168 -9.28 -31.22 -23.35
C CYS A 168 -10.28 -31.17 -24.52
N GLY A 169 -9.87 -30.68 -25.70
CA GLY A 169 -10.73 -30.60 -26.87
C GLY A 169 -11.77 -29.48 -26.82
N PHE A 170 -11.68 -28.56 -25.85
CA PHE A 170 -12.57 -27.41 -25.78
C PHE A 170 -12.27 -26.43 -26.93
N LYS A 171 -13.28 -26.09 -27.72
CA LYS A 171 -13.18 -25.20 -28.88
C LYS A 171 -13.56 -23.76 -28.51
N TYR A 172 -12.82 -22.79 -29.04
CA TYR A 172 -12.99 -21.36 -28.76
C TYR A 172 -12.52 -20.51 -29.96
N ASN A 173 -12.87 -19.23 -29.96
CA ASN A 173 -12.30 -18.21 -30.84
C ASN A 173 -11.24 -17.41 -30.08
#